data_AF-Q5C6W5-F1
#
_entry.id   AF-Q5C6W5-F1
#
_cell.length_a   1.000
_cell.length_b   1.000
_cell.length_c   1.000
_cell.angle_alpha   90.00
_cell.angle_beta   90.00
_cell.angle_gamma   90.00
#
_symmetry.space_group_name_H-M   'P 1'
#
loop_
_entity.id
_entity.type
_entity.pdbx_description
1 polymer ?
#
loop_
_entity_poly.entity_id
_entity_poly.type
_entity_poly.pdbx_seq_one_letter_code
_entity_poly.pdbx_strand_id
1 'polypeptide(L)'
;ARWPGRWQIVIRRNITYFLDGAHTIESLQSAVKWFHDKSFSLQNNKRTMRIVIFTVTGPRDPKPFLECLQLSSSVFDFVVFANPHDNQFEILPSKQSQDILCFNIWRQIQSESNTTSNESPHCIFSKHVESISDFIKWLQNSQCFSYQALKSFPNKCTNNSDGADTMLYCHIFVTGSLYMVGRILKEIDEPV
;
A
#
# COMPACT_ATOMS: atom_id res chain seq x y z
N ALA A 1 19.00 -2.24 19.03
CA ALA A 1 18.87 -0.97 18.27
C ALA A 1 17.52 -0.98 17.55
N ARG A 2 16.75 0.11 17.62
CA ARG A 2 15.51 0.30 16.83
C ARG A 2 15.87 1.14 15.60
N TRP A 3 15.51 0.67 14.41
CA TRP A 3 15.70 1.39 13.15
C TRP A 3 14.33 1.76 12.60
N PRO A 4 13.84 2.98 12.86
CA PRO A 4 12.54 3.41 12.38
C PRO A 4 12.41 3.20 10.87
N GLY A 5 11.30 2.61 10.45
CA GLY A 5 10.99 2.35 9.06
C GLY A 5 11.74 1.19 8.40
N ARG A 6 12.37 0.32 9.19
CA ARG A 6 13.01 -0.92 8.73
C ARG A 6 12.41 -2.10 9.49
N TRP A 7 11.72 -2.99 8.77
CA TRP A 7 11.10 -4.19 9.35
C TRP A 7 10.24 -3.88 10.58
N GLN A 8 9.60 -2.71 10.60
CA GLN A 8 8.90 -2.17 11.77
C GLN A 8 7.41 -2.49 11.69
N ILE A 9 6.86 -3.02 12.79
CA ILE A 9 5.42 -3.27 12.94
C ILE A 9 4.86 -2.29 13.96
N VAL A 10 3.79 -1.58 13.59
CA VAL A 10 3.10 -0.62 14.45
C VAL A 10 1.61 -0.95 14.47
N ILE A 11 1.03 -1.15 15.65
CA ILE A 11 -0.40 -1.46 15.79
C ILE A 11 -1.15 -0.20 16.26
N ARG A 12 -2.25 0.13 15.57
CA ARG A 12 -3.19 1.19 15.94
C ARG A 12 -4.61 0.67 15.77
N ARG A 13 -5.30 0.40 16.89
CA ARG A 13 -6.67 -0.15 16.91
C ARG A 13 -6.76 -1.46 16.08
N ASN A 14 -7.53 -1.44 15.00
CA ASN A 14 -7.74 -2.55 14.07
C ASN A 14 -6.82 -2.49 12.83
N ILE A 15 -5.84 -1.59 12.81
CA ILE A 15 -4.87 -1.44 11.73
C ILE A 15 -3.46 -1.82 12.23
N THR A 16 -2.79 -2.70 11.47
CA THR A 16 -1.39 -3.05 11.67
C THR A 16 -0.57 -2.53 10.50
N TYR A 17 0.38 -1.65 10.77
CA TYR A 17 1.31 -1.10 9.78
C TYR A 17 2.58 -1.92 9.76
N PHE A 18 3.02 -2.29 8.56
CA PHE A 18 4.26 -2.98 8.26
C PHE A 18 5.10 -2.04 7.42
N LEU A 19 6.19 -1.53 7.99
CA LEU A 19 6.94 -0.42 7.44
C LEU A 19 8.35 -0.88 7.06
N ASP A 20 8.65 -0.88 5.76
CA ASP A 20 10.02 -1.07 5.28
C ASP A 20 10.31 -0.22 4.04
N GLY A 21 11.31 0.67 4.13
CA GLY A 21 11.74 1.54 3.02
C GLY A 21 12.58 0.82 1.95
N ALA A 22 12.24 -0.41 1.57
CA ALA A 22 12.87 -1.16 0.49
C ALA A 22 12.80 -0.36 -0.82
N HIS A 23 13.90 -0.37 -1.57
CA HIS A 23 14.10 0.58 -2.66
C HIS A 23 15.04 0.07 -3.78
N THR A 24 15.37 -1.23 -3.71
CA THR A 24 15.92 -2.09 -4.78
C THR A 24 14.98 -3.29 -4.95
N ILE A 25 15.11 -4.05 -6.04
CA ILE A 25 14.26 -5.23 -6.28
C ILE A 25 14.47 -6.31 -5.22
N GLU A 26 15.72 -6.58 -4.85
CA GLU A 26 16.07 -7.62 -3.87
C GLU A 26 15.55 -7.26 -2.48
N SER A 27 15.68 -5.98 -2.09
CA SER A 27 15.13 -5.49 -0.83
C SER A 27 13.60 -5.52 -0.83
N LEU A 28 12.96 -5.24 -1.98
CA LEU A 28 11.51 -5.30 -2.10
C LEU A 28 10.99 -6.73 -1.98
N GLN A 29 11.62 -7.69 -2.66
CA GLN A 29 11.30 -9.12 -2.51
C GLN A 29 11.40 -9.58 -1.06
N SER A 30 12.47 -9.18 -0.37
CA SER A 30 12.68 -9.49 1.04
C SER A 30 11.59 -8.86 1.93
N ALA A 31 11.22 -7.61 1.67
CA ALA A 31 10.18 -6.89 2.42
C ALA A 31 8.78 -7.46 2.17
N VAL A 32 8.46 -7.87 0.93
CA VAL A 32 7.19 -8.54 0.59
C VAL A 32 7.09 -9.89 1.29
N LYS A 33 8.17 -10.69 1.26
CA LYS A 33 8.22 -11.97 1.99
C LYS A 33 8.02 -11.76 3.49
N TRP A 34 8.69 -10.77 4.06
CA TRP A 34 8.53 -10.42 5.46
C TRP A 34 7.10 -10.00 5.82
N PHE A 35 6.51 -9.13 5.00
CA PHE A 35 5.13 -8.71 5.16
C PHE A 35 4.20 -9.91 5.12
N HIS A 36 4.33 -10.79 4.12
CA HIS A 36 3.55 -12.02 4.02
C HIS A 36 3.66 -12.84 5.32
N ASP A 37 4.87 -13.20 5.73
CA ASP A 37 5.08 -14.09 6.86
C ASP A 37 4.52 -13.50 8.18
N LYS A 38 4.68 -12.19 8.40
CA LYS A 38 4.17 -11.52 9.61
C LYS A 38 2.68 -11.24 9.55
N SER A 39 2.17 -10.79 8.41
CA SER A 39 0.75 -10.46 8.20
C SER A 39 -0.13 -11.70 8.37
N PHE A 40 0.23 -12.82 7.76
CA PHE A 40 -0.52 -14.08 7.89
C PHE A 40 -0.38 -14.70 9.29
N SER A 41 0.79 -14.60 9.93
CA SER A 41 0.95 -15.03 11.33
C SER A 41 0.10 -14.23 12.32
N LEU A 42 -0.07 -12.92 12.11
CA LEU A 42 -0.86 -12.06 12.99
C LEU A 42 -2.37 -12.16 12.76
N GLN A 43 -2.80 -12.72 11.63
CA GLN A 43 -4.20 -12.78 11.24
C GLN A 43 -5.07 -13.56 12.26
N ASN A 44 -4.58 -14.66 12.85
CA ASN A 44 -5.30 -15.44 13.87
C ASN A 44 -6.80 -15.69 13.54
N ASN A 45 -7.10 -16.19 12.32
CA ASN A 45 -8.46 -16.40 11.79
C ASN A 45 -9.35 -15.15 11.64
N LYS A 46 -8.80 -13.95 11.82
CA LYS A 46 -9.51 -12.69 11.59
C LYS A 46 -9.55 -12.38 10.09
N ARG A 47 -10.70 -11.95 9.59
CA ARG A 47 -10.80 -11.42 8.23
C ARG A 47 -10.07 -10.08 8.14
N THR A 48 -9.03 -10.01 7.31
CA THR A 48 -8.06 -8.91 7.32
C THR A 48 -7.76 -8.42 5.90
N MET A 49 -7.92 -7.12 5.68
CA MET A 49 -7.64 -6.44 4.41
C MET A 49 -6.15 -6.13 4.32
N ARG A 50 -5.47 -6.55 3.25
CA ARG A 50 -4.05 -6.29 3.01
C ARG A 50 -3.86 -5.23 1.95
N ILE A 51 -3.44 -4.04 2.38
CA ILE A 51 -3.21 -2.89 1.52
C ILE A 51 -1.71 -2.67 1.37
N VAL A 52 -1.23 -2.46 0.16
CA VAL A 52 0.13 -1.94 -0.09
C VAL A 52 0.05 -0.46 -0.39
N ILE A 53 0.90 0.34 0.24
CA ILE A 53 1.14 1.74 -0.11
C ILE A 53 2.54 1.82 -0.71
N PHE A 54 2.62 2.20 -1.98
CA PHE A 54 3.84 2.15 -2.75
C PHE A 54 4.09 3.44 -3.53
N THR A 55 5.36 3.83 -3.61
CA THR A 55 5.86 4.80 -4.58
C THR A 55 7.33 4.56 -4.86
N VAL A 56 7.78 4.99 -6.03
CA VAL A 56 9.21 5.16 -6.35
C VAL A 56 9.52 6.65 -6.34
N THR A 57 10.70 7.03 -5.86
CA THR A 57 11.17 8.42 -5.89
C THR A 57 12.41 8.60 -6.77
N GLY A 58 12.57 9.81 -7.32
CA GLY A 58 13.73 10.18 -8.12
C GLY A 58 13.68 9.63 -9.55
N PRO A 59 14.83 9.36 -10.20
CA PRO A 59 14.89 8.96 -11.61
C PRO A 59 14.78 7.43 -11.84
N ARG A 60 14.37 6.66 -10.84
CA ARG A 60 14.33 5.18 -10.93
C ARG A 60 13.15 4.73 -11.80
N ASP A 61 13.35 3.72 -12.63
CA ASP A 61 12.24 3.11 -13.40
C ASP A 61 11.29 2.36 -12.44
N PRO A 62 9.99 2.72 -12.37
CA PRO A 62 9.04 2.00 -11.54
C PRO A 62 8.70 0.59 -12.03
N LYS A 63 8.82 0.32 -13.34
CA LYS A 63 8.27 -0.91 -13.94
C LYS A 63 8.79 -2.21 -13.29
N PRO A 64 10.11 -2.41 -13.07
CA PRO A 64 10.61 -3.64 -12.45
C PRO A 64 10.11 -3.85 -11.02
N PHE A 65 9.89 -2.77 -10.26
CA PHE A 65 9.35 -2.86 -8.90
C PHE A 65 7.87 -3.28 -8.90
N LEU A 66 7.10 -2.76 -9.87
CA LEU A 66 5.68 -3.08 -10.02
C LEU A 66 5.47 -4.51 -10.51
N GLU A 67 6.31 -4.99 -11.44
CA GLU A 67 6.33 -6.40 -11.84
C GLU A 67 6.65 -7.30 -10.64
N CYS A 68 7.63 -6.93 -9.80
CA CYS A 68 7.95 -7.65 -8.57
C CYS A 68 6.75 -7.72 -7.60
N LEU A 69 6.02 -6.60 -7.41
CA LEU A 69 4.81 -6.59 -6.58
C LEU A 69 3.68 -7.44 -7.19
N GLN A 70 3.53 -7.42 -8.51
CA GLN A 70 2.51 -8.19 -9.23
C GLN A 70 2.75 -9.71 -9.14
N LEU A 71 4.01 -10.15 -9.15
CA LEU A 71 4.35 -11.56 -8.89
C LEU A 71 3.93 -12.04 -7.49
N SER A 72 3.76 -11.11 -6.56
CA SER A 72 3.28 -11.38 -5.19
C SER A 72 1.83 -10.94 -4.99
N SER A 73 1.05 -10.86 -6.07
CA SER A 73 -0.31 -10.31 -6.06
C SER A 73 -1.25 -11.01 -5.09
N SER A 74 -1.12 -12.32 -4.91
CA SER A 74 -1.92 -13.12 -3.98
C SER A 74 -1.76 -12.73 -2.50
N VAL A 75 -0.75 -11.91 -2.17
CA VAL A 75 -0.49 -11.41 -0.82
C VAL A 75 -1.33 -10.17 -0.49
N PHE A 76 -1.88 -9.49 -1.50
CA PHE A 76 -2.50 -8.18 -1.36
C PHE A 76 -3.94 -8.17 -1.87
N ASP A 77 -4.79 -7.42 -1.19
CA ASP A 77 -6.17 -7.18 -1.61
C ASP A 77 -6.31 -5.85 -2.38
N PHE A 78 -5.41 -4.89 -2.10
CA PHE A 78 -5.49 -3.55 -2.66
C PHE A 78 -4.12 -2.85 -2.73
N VAL A 79 -3.88 -2.07 -3.79
CA VAL A 79 -2.65 -1.29 -3.98
C VAL A 79 -2.94 0.20 -4.07
N VAL A 80 -2.29 0.99 -3.23
CA VAL A 80 -2.40 2.45 -3.17
C VAL A 80 -1.09 3.07 -3.65
N PHE A 81 -1.21 3.99 -4.61
CA PHE A 81 -0.11 4.85 -5.05
C PHE A 81 -0.35 6.26 -4.55
N ALA A 82 0.65 6.85 -3.91
CA ALA A 82 0.52 8.18 -3.30
C ALA A 82 1.83 8.93 -3.29
N ASN A 83 1.75 10.25 -3.30
CA ASN A 83 2.89 11.12 -3.05
C ASN A 83 3.11 11.27 -1.54
N PRO A 84 4.33 11.02 -1.00
CA PRO A 84 4.62 11.20 0.41
C PRO A 84 4.82 12.67 0.81
N HIS A 85 4.94 13.59 -0.14
CA HIS A 85 5.24 15.00 0.08
C HIS A 85 3.97 15.86 0.02
N ASP A 86 3.78 16.75 1.01
CA ASP A 86 2.60 17.64 1.11
C ASP A 86 2.73 18.96 0.35
N ASN A 87 3.62 19.05 -0.64
CA ASN A 87 3.95 20.29 -1.34
C ASN A 87 4.41 21.45 -0.41
N GLN A 88 4.74 21.15 0.85
CA GLN A 88 5.14 22.16 1.86
C GLN A 88 6.59 22.63 1.69
N PHE A 89 7.39 21.94 0.88
CA PHE A 89 8.80 22.23 0.66
C PHE A 89 9.18 21.96 -0.80
N GLU A 90 10.20 22.65 -1.30
CA GLU A 90 10.81 22.33 -2.58
C GLU A 90 11.42 20.92 -2.51
N ILE A 91 10.91 20.02 -3.35
CA ILE A 91 11.39 18.65 -3.44
C ILE A 91 12.43 18.58 -4.54
N LEU A 92 13.65 18.15 -4.19
CA LEU A 92 14.69 17.88 -5.19
C LEU A 92 14.18 16.87 -6.21
N PRO A 93 14.51 17.00 -7.51
CA PRO A 93 14.09 16.05 -8.54
C PRO A 93 14.42 14.60 -8.20
N SER A 94 15.56 14.35 -7.55
CA SER A 94 15.99 13.02 -7.09
C SER A 94 15.11 12.42 -5.98
N LYS A 95 14.22 13.21 -5.38
CA LYS A 95 13.32 12.82 -4.29
C LYS A 95 11.84 12.94 -4.67
N GLN A 96 11.55 13.44 -5.86
CA GLN A 96 10.18 13.57 -6.36
C GLN A 96 9.52 12.20 -6.49
N SER A 97 8.27 12.11 -6.07
CA SER A 97 7.46 10.90 -6.19
C SER A 97 7.06 10.66 -7.65
N GLN A 98 6.98 9.39 -8.04
CA GLN A 98 6.47 8.94 -9.32
C GLN A 98 5.13 8.20 -9.17
N ASP A 99 4.34 8.51 -8.15
CA ASP A 99 3.11 7.81 -7.78
C ASP A 99 2.07 7.72 -8.91
N ILE A 100 1.87 8.80 -9.69
CA ILE A 100 0.97 8.78 -10.85
C ILE A 100 1.51 7.83 -11.94
N LEU A 101 2.83 7.87 -12.20
CA LEU A 101 3.46 6.97 -13.17
C LEU A 101 3.37 5.52 -12.70
N CYS A 102 3.61 5.27 -11.41
CA CYS A 102 3.48 3.94 -10.80
C CYS A 102 2.07 3.39 -11.00
N PHE A 103 1.04 4.20 -10.73
CA PHE A 103 -0.35 3.80 -10.91
C PHE A 103 -0.68 3.46 -12.37
N ASN A 104 -0.19 4.27 -13.33
CA ASN A 104 -0.44 4.02 -14.74
C ASN A 104 0.25 2.74 -15.24
N ILE A 105 1.52 2.53 -14.87
CA ILE A 105 2.26 1.30 -15.23
C ILE A 105 1.60 0.08 -14.59
N TRP A 106 1.17 0.18 -13.32
CA TRP A 106 0.47 -0.92 -12.66
C TRP A 106 -0.78 -1.35 -13.43
N ARG A 107 -1.62 -0.39 -13.85
CA ARG A 107 -2.82 -0.71 -14.65
C ARG A 107 -2.47 -1.34 -16.00
N GLN A 108 -1.38 -0.92 -16.63
CA GLN A 108 -0.90 -1.51 -17.87
C GLN A 108 -0.49 -2.99 -17.64
N ILE A 109 0.32 -3.26 -16.61
CA ILE A 109 0.74 -4.64 -16.25
C ILE A 109 -0.47 -5.54 -16.00
N GLN A 110 -1.48 -5.05 -15.27
CA GLN A 110 -2.72 -5.80 -15.02
C GLN A 110 -3.47 -6.11 -16.33
N SER A 111 -3.49 -5.18 -17.29
CA SER A 111 -4.18 -5.39 -18.57
C SER A 111 -3.48 -6.41 -19.47
N GLU A 112 -2.14 -6.42 -19.50
CA GLU A 112 -1.32 -7.33 -20.30
C GLU A 112 -1.32 -8.77 -19.73
N SER A 113 -1.45 -8.90 -18.41
CA SER A 113 -1.54 -10.20 -17.74
C SER A 113 -2.83 -10.94 -18.09
N ASN A 114 -3.93 -10.21 -18.30
CA ASN A 114 -5.26 -10.79 -18.55
C ASN A 114 -5.42 -11.38 -19.97
N THR A 115 -4.55 -11.00 -20.92
CA THR A 115 -4.63 -11.46 -22.31
C THR A 115 -3.80 -12.72 -22.58
N THR A 116 -2.91 -13.11 -21.65
CA THR A 116 -1.86 -14.10 -21.92
C THR A 116 -2.06 -15.45 -21.21
N SER A 117 -2.98 -15.56 -20.24
CA SER A 117 -3.21 -16.79 -19.46
C SER A 117 -4.64 -17.31 -19.52
N ASN A 118 -4.81 -18.63 -19.69
CA ASN A 118 -6.09 -19.35 -19.55
C ASN A 118 -6.56 -19.50 -18.08
N GLU A 119 -5.76 -19.03 -17.12
CA GLU A 119 -6.13 -18.98 -15.69
C GLU A 119 -6.88 -17.68 -15.39
N SER A 120 -7.77 -17.71 -14.39
CA SER A 120 -8.57 -16.55 -14.01
C SER A 120 -7.66 -15.37 -13.68
N PRO A 121 -7.81 -14.21 -14.34
CA PRO A 121 -6.96 -13.06 -14.09
C PRO A 121 -7.07 -12.62 -12.63
N HIS A 122 -5.99 -12.73 -11.87
CA HIS A 122 -5.92 -12.21 -10.51
C HIS A 122 -5.67 -10.70 -10.56
N CYS A 123 -6.72 -9.95 -10.89
CA CYS A 123 -6.68 -8.50 -10.95
C CYS A 123 -6.73 -7.93 -9.52
N ILE A 124 -5.63 -7.34 -9.04
CA ILE A 124 -5.66 -6.60 -7.78
C ILE A 124 -6.18 -5.21 -8.04
N PHE A 125 -7.11 -4.79 -7.21
CA PHE A 125 -7.58 -3.43 -7.27
C PHE A 125 -6.51 -2.43 -6.86
N SER A 126 -6.49 -1.30 -7.56
CA SER A 126 -5.53 -0.24 -7.29
C SER A 126 -6.16 1.13 -7.36
N LYS A 127 -5.57 2.09 -6.64
CA LYS A 127 -6.01 3.47 -6.62
C LYS A 127 -4.83 4.42 -6.42
N HIS A 128 -4.83 5.50 -7.18
CA HIS A 128 -4.02 6.68 -6.87
C HIS A 128 -4.79 7.58 -5.89
N VAL A 129 -4.12 8.02 -4.82
CA VAL A 129 -4.69 8.95 -3.84
C VAL A 129 -3.94 10.27 -3.89
N GLU A 130 -4.68 11.38 -3.94
CA GLU A 130 -4.11 12.73 -4.04
C GLU A 130 -3.41 13.15 -2.74
N SER A 131 -3.98 12.79 -1.59
CA SER A 131 -3.48 13.13 -0.26
C SER A 131 -3.34 11.87 0.58
N ILE A 132 -2.10 11.47 0.86
CA ILE A 132 -1.81 10.33 1.72
C ILE A 132 -2.27 10.60 3.16
N SER A 133 -2.15 11.85 3.65
CA SER A 133 -2.71 12.25 4.95
C SER A 133 -4.19 11.97 5.06
N ASP A 134 -4.98 12.42 4.08
CA ASP A 134 -6.44 12.29 4.16
C ASP A 134 -6.86 10.83 4.04
N PHE A 135 -6.12 10.04 3.25
CA PHE A 135 -6.33 8.60 3.16
C PHE A 135 -6.05 7.88 4.49
N ILE A 136 -4.93 8.17 5.16
CA ILE A 136 -4.61 7.56 6.47
C ILE A 136 -5.59 8.01 7.55
N LYS A 137 -5.95 9.29 7.61
CA LYS A 137 -6.97 9.80 8.53
C LYS A 137 -8.32 9.13 8.30
N TRP A 138 -8.72 8.93 7.04
CA TRP A 138 -9.95 8.23 6.70
C TRP A 138 -9.90 6.75 7.14
N LEU A 139 -8.79 6.05 6.91
CA LEU A 139 -8.59 4.68 7.38
C LEU A 139 -8.67 4.57 8.91
N GLN A 140 -7.99 5.46 9.65
CA GLN A 140 -7.99 5.46 11.12
C GLN A 140 -9.37 5.73 11.74
N ASN A 141 -10.26 6.39 11.00
CA ASN A 141 -11.64 6.67 11.40
C ASN A 141 -12.64 5.61 10.92
N SER A 142 -12.19 4.65 10.11
CA SER A 142 -13.03 3.57 9.60
C SER A 142 -13.17 2.44 10.64
N GLN A 143 -14.40 2.01 10.90
CA GLN A 143 -14.68 0.88 11.78
C GLN A 143 -14.46 -0.46 11.09
N CYS A 144 -14.51 -0.46 9.76
CA CYS A 144 -14.34 -1.63 8.93
C CYS A 144 -13.84 -1.24 7.53
N PHE A 145 -13.40 -2.23 6.76
CA PHE A 145 -12.76 -2.05 5.47
C PHE A 145 -13.43 -2.94 4.43
N SER A 146 -13.82 -2.35 3.30
CA SER A 146 -14.33 -3.09 2.14
C SER A 146 -13.65 -2.58 0.87
N TYR A 147 -13.65 -3.42 -0.16
CA TYR A 147 -13.15 -3.02 -1.47
C TYR A 147 -13.89 -1.78 -2.00
N GLN A 148 -15.21 -1.74 -1.83
CA GLN A 148 -16.03 -0.64 -2.33
C GLN A 148 -15.71 0.68 -1.61
N ALA A 149 -15.49 0.64 -0.30
CA ALA A 149 -15.08 1.80 0.50
C ALA A 149 -13.71 2.35 0.06
N LEU A 150 -12.73 1.47 -0.17
CA LEU A 150 -11.42 1.86 -0.66
C LEU A 150 -11.49 2.48 -2.06
N LYS A 151 -12.33 1.92 -2.93
CA LYS A 151 -12.53 2.44 -4.29
C LYS A 151 -13.18 3.82 -4.28
N SER A 152 -14.18 4.03 -3.43
CA SER A 152 -14.99 5.26 -3.41
C SER A 152 -14.29 6.44 -2.74
N PHE A 153 -13.28 6.22 -1.89
CA PHE A 153 -12.52 7.29 -1.24
C PHE A 153 -12.14 8.41 -2.22
N PRO A 154 -12.31 9.71 -1.87
CA PRO A 154 -12.75 10.24 -0.57
C PRO A 154 -14.27 10.27 -0.37
N ASN A 155 -15.06 9.84 -1.36
CA ASN A 155 -16.51 9.87 -1.30
C ASN A 155 -17.05 8.77 -0.36
N LYS A 156 -18.15 9.09 0.34
CA LYS A 156 -18.87 8.11 1.19
C LYS A 156 -19.50 7.02 0.33
N CYS A 157 -19.29 5.75 0.70
CA CYS A 157 -20.11 4.66 0.18
C CYS A 157 -21.56 4.84 0.65
N THR A 158 -22.50 4.93 -0.30
CA THR A 158 -23.93 5.11 -0.01
C THR A 158 -24.71 3.80 0.10
N ASN A 159 -24.09 2.65 -0.17
CA ASN A 159 -24.80 1.38 -0.32
C ASN A 159 -24.52 0.43 0.85
N ASN A 160 -25.56 0.12 1.61
CA ASN A 160 -25.57 -0.79 2.77
C ASN A 160 -25.43 -2.29 2.40
N SER A 161 -24.78 -2.64 1.29
CA SER A 161 -24.65 -4.02 0.79
C SER A 161 -23.36 -4.72 1.20
N ASP A 162 -22.63 -4.21 2.20
CA ASP A 162 -21.28 -4.68 2.54
C ASP A 162 -21.23 -5.76 3.65
N GLY A 163 -22.38 -6.19 4.18
CA GLY A 163 -22.43 -7.07 5.36
C GLY A 163 -21.63 -8.38 5.24
N ALA A 164 -21.50 -8.93 4.03
CA ALA A 164 -20.81 -10.20 3.80
C ALA A 164 -19.33 -10.04 3.37
N ASP A 165 -18.88 -8.86 2.92
CA ASP A 165 -17.50 -8.63 2.41
C ASP A 165 -16.65 -7.67 3.25
N THR A 166 -17.24 -7.17 4.33
CA THR A 166 -16.58 -6.28 5.27
C THR A 166 -15.49 -6.99 6.07
N MET A 167 -14.31 -6.39 6.14
CA MET A 167 -13.18 -6.82 6.97
C MET A 167 -13.06 -5.91 8.19
N LEU A 168 -12.89 -6.50 9.37
CA LEU A 168 -12.78 -5.72 10.61
C LEU A 168 -11.34 -5.22 10.87
N TYR A 169 -10.35 -5.87 10.27
CA TYR A 169 -8.94 -5.56 10.44
C TYR A 169 -8.28 -5.18 9.12
N CYS A 170 -7.24 -4.35 9.19
CA CYS A 170 -6.44 -3.98 8.03
C CYS A 170 -4.95 -4.08 8.33
N HIS A 171 -4.22 -4.72 7.44
CA HIS A 171 -2.77 -4.77 7.42
C HIS A 171 -2.27 -3.87 6.29
N ILE A 172 -1.49 -2.85 6.63
CA ILE A 172 -0.98 -1.85 5.68
C ILE A 172 0.52 -2.06 5.53
N PHE A 173 0.97 -2.50 4.36
CA PHE A 173 2.37 -2.60 4.00
C PHE A 173 2.82 -1.32 3.30
N VAL A 174 3.83 -0.63 3.84
CA VAL A 174 4.35 0.62 3.29
C VAL A 174 5.78 0.38 2.82
N THR A 175 6.02 0.61 1.53
CA THR A 175 7.35 0.35 0.93
C THR A 175 7.65 1.21 -0.30
N GLY A 176 8.79 0.97 -0.94
CA GLY A 176 9.27 1.67 -2.14
C GLY A 176 10.04 2.96 -1.87
N SER A 177 9.81 3.59 -0.71
CA SER A 177 10.45 4.86 -0.36
C SER A 177 10.55 5.07 1.15
N LEU A 178 11.74 5.45 1.63
CA LEU A 178 11.93 5.93 3.00
C LEU A 178 11.12 7.21 3.29
N TYR A 179 10.86 8.05 2.29
CA TYR A 179 10.02 9.23 2.46
C TYR A 179 8.56 8.82 2.69
N MET A 180 8.07 7.80 2.00
CA MET A 180 6.74 7.25 2.24
C MET A 180 6.63 6.64 3.63
N VAL A 181 7.63 5.87 4.05
CA VAL A 181 7.64 5.30 5.40
C VAL A 181 7.69 6.40 6.47
N GLY A 182 8.57 7.39 6.33
CA GLY A 182 8.64 8.54 7.24
C GLY A 182 7.34 9.33 7.28
N ARG A 183 6.68 9.48 6.13
CA ARG A 183 5.37 10.12 6.05
C ARG A 183 4.32 9.35 6.85
N ILE A 184 4.20 8.04 6.63
CA ILE A 184 3.23 7.22 7.36
C ILE A 184 3.51 7.22 8.87
N LEU A 185 4.79 7.14 9.29
CA LEU A 185 5.18 7.24 10.70
C LEU A 185 4.66 8.55 11.34
N LYS A 186 4.77 9.67 10.61
CA LYS A 186 4.22 10.97 11.04
C LYS A 186 2.69 10.94 11.16
N GLU A 187 1.98 10.38 10.17
CA GLU A 187 0.50 10.33 10.19
C GLU A 187 -0.09 9.42 11.27
N ILE A 188 0.70 8.49 11.81
CA ILE A 188 0.27 7.56 12.87
C ILE A 188 0.84 7.91 14.25
N ASP A 189 1.43 9.11 14.38
CA ASP A 189 2.10 9.63 15.57
C ASP A 189 3.13 8.63 16.15
N GLU A 190 3.86 7.92 15.28
CA GLU A 190 4.91 6.98 15.70
C GLU A 190 6.26 7.71 15.79
N PRO A 191 6.97 7.65 16.94
CA PRO A 191 8.26 8.30 17.09
C PRO A 191 9.32 7.72 16.13
N VAL A 192 9.98 8.61 15.38
CA VAL A 192 11.14 8.31 14.53
C VAL A 192 12.41 8.45 15.36
#